data_AF-A0A177EUR9-F1
#
_entry.id   AF-A0A177EUR9-F1
#
_cell.length_a   1.000
_cell.length_b   1.000
_cell.length_c   1.000
_cell.angle_alpha   90.00
_cell.angle_beta   90.00
_cell.angle_gamma   90.00
#
_symmetry.space_group_name_H-M   'P 1'
#
loop_
_entity.id
_entity.type
_entity.pdbx_description
1 polymer ?
#
loop_
_entity_poly.entity_id
_entity_poly.type
_entity_poly.pdbx_seq_one_letter_code
_entity_poly.pdbx_strand_id
1 'polypeptide(L)'
;MGRGRPPSQRTEDEKLAIRREKVRLNVQAHRERQKLKKKLEALNAPYQPPKLRWVQETKWQSKKTRDSDDQKQVSKPAVPRCDGHPTSEGSLSIPPSPEKQYTLGLLALFRSRLLPERVTLRCSGPSEQRLTTPCAPWVVRGYELATINENPLLTGMLRALGLALLAGEHQREDIQQVAQRIYQTTLPGVSRQLGLLMDDYRHRSNDYPALMLSCHAAAMFELSASGSLHTISRHVRGLGCLLVHHFLASKSMPEEMFDLLEEYRLFEIVFCLINRQQSVLTGTTLGREASHSNSSDFGNCHISSFSRLVDLTGNIPPIMVYVDNLKSRTGPGERELDRLHEFLKTLFDTTNEFHTWSEDFLANDARSVAETAAYISGDGDLTFPNLEVVVAWTYYLSFKIHTLDTYLSVIEHVTLIQESLTNIEFAVDSPDTHDAQSCKMNEKIGLLRSELVDSTKLLLRSLPYFSESGLGHIGRSLVAFPLETAKRALTQEFERRSGLMLPASDIVLLNLSDNWAEDIIDGLAVCKQIAANAIASGCALFSG
;
A
#
# COMPACT_ATOMS: atom_id res chain seq x y z
N MET A 1 38.62 -22.07 14.19
CA MET A 1 38.35 -22.33 15.63
C MET A 1 36.88 -22.63 15.80
N GLY A 2 36.52 -23.90 16.07
CA GLY A 2 35.13 -24.33 16.23
C GLY A 2 34.57 -23.94 17.60
N ARG A 3 33.43 -23.24 17.63
CA ARG A 3 32.69 -22.94 18.87
C ARG A 3 31.67 -24.05 19.12
N GLY A 4 31.99 -24.96 20.04
CA GLY A 4 31.08 -25.97 20.56
C GLY A 4 29.99 -25.36 21.46
N ARG A 5 28.80 -25.96 21.42
CA ARG A 5 27.69 -25.67 22.35
C ARG A 5 28.09 -26.01 23.80
N PRO A 6 27.56 -25.31 24.81
CA PRO A 6 27.86 -25.60 26.20
C PRO A 6 27.26 -26.96 26.61
N PRO A 7 27.95 -27.74 27.47
CA PRO A 7 27.42 -29.02 27.94
C PRO A 7 26.29 -28.78 28.94
N SER A 8 25.13 -29.38 28.70
CA SER A 8 24.07 -29.43 29.71
C SER A 8 24.54 -30.31 30.87
N GLN A 9 24.81 -29.71 32.02
CA GLN A 9 25.02 -30.41 33.30
C GLN A 9 23.69 -31.00 33.79
N ARG A 10 23.24 -32.08 33.15
CA ARG A 10 22.24 -33.00 33.72
C ARG A 10 22.79 -34.40 33.60
N THR A 11 22.88 -35.11 34.71
CA THR A 11 23.38 -36.48 34.75
C THR A 11 22.47 -37.37 33.88
N GLU A 12 23.05 -38.42 33.28
CA GLU A 12 22.27 -39.33 32.42
C GLU A 12 21.10 -39.96 33.17
N ASP A 13 21.24 -40.16 34.48
CA ASP A 13 20.17 -40.64 35.37
C ASP A 13 18.98 -39.68 35.47
N GLU A 14 19.21 -38.35 35.49
CA GLU A 14 18.14 -37.35 35.48
C GLU A 14 17.39 -37.33 34.14
N LYS A 15 18.11 -37.48 33.02
CA LYS A 15 17.48 -37.56 31.70
C LYS A 15 16.64 -38.82 31.57
N LEU A 16 17.09 -39.93 32.14
CA LEU A 16 16.37 -41.20 32.17
C LEU A 16 15.15 -41.12 33.10
N ALA A 17 15.25 -40.44 34.25
CA ALA A 17 14.13 -40.18 35.15
C ALA A 17 13.04 -39.31 34.49
N ILE A 18 13.43 -38.22 33.80
CA ILE A 18 12.48 -37.35 33.08
C ILE A 18 11.79 -38.11 31.93
N ARG A 19 12.52 -38.97 31.21
CA ARG A 19 11.93 -39.81 30.15
C ARG A 19 10.94 -40.81 30.74
N ARG A 20 11.28 -41.47 31.86
CA ARG A 20 10.39 -42.39 32.56
C ARG A 20 9.12 -41.68 33.05
N GLU A 21 9.24 -40.47 33.59
CA GLU A 21 8.08 -39.70 34.06
C GLU A 21 7.20 -39.22 32.91
N LYS A 22 7.79 -38.79 31.79
CA LYS A 22 7.04 -38.43 30.58
C LYS A 22 6.28 -39.62 29.99
N VAL A 23 6.89 -40.81 29.99
CA VAL A 23 6.22 -42.05 29.57
C VAL A 23 5.09 -42.40 30.55
N ARG A 24 5.31 -42.27 31.87
CA ARG A 24 4.29 -42.51 32.90
C ARG A 24 3.07 -41.61 32.71
N LEU A 25 3.27 -40.31 32.50
CA LEU A 25 2.21 -39.33 32.27
C LEU A 25 1.46 -39.58 30.95
N ASN A 26 2.15 -39.94 29.88
CA ASN A 26 1.51 -40.30 28.61
C ASN A 26 0.68 -41.59 28.70
N VAL A 27 1.18 -42.59 29.41
CA VAL A 27 0.44 -43.84 29.65
C VAL A 27 -0.80 -43.58 30.52
N GLN A 28 -0.69 -42.71 31.53
CA GLN A 28 -1.82 -42.29 32.36
C GLN A 28 -2.88 -41.54 31.53
N ALA A 29 -2.47 -40.55 30.73
CA ALA A 29 -3.36 -39.82 29.83
C ALA A 29 -4.03 -40.72 28.78
N HIS A 30 -3.30 -41.71 28.25
CA HIS A 30 -3.85 -42.70 27.33
C HIS A 30 -4.90 -43.59 28.02
N ARG A 31 -4.62 -44.05 29.25
CA ARG A 31 -5.58 -44.85 30.05
C ARG A 31 -6.83 -44.04 30.41
N GLU A 32 -6.69 -42.76 30.71
CA GLU A 32 -7.83 -41.86 30.95
C GLU A 32 -8.68 -41.64 29.70
N ARG A 33 -8.05 -41.42 28.54
CA ARG A 33 -8.75 -41.32 27.25
C ARG A 33 -9.49 -42.61 26.88
N GLN A 34 -8.89 -43.77 27.14
CA GLN A 34 -9.54 -45.07 26.92
C GLN A 34 -10.67 -45.34 27.91
N LYS A 35 -10.54 -44.90 29.18
CA LYS A 35 -11.64 -44.95 30.16
C LYS A 35 -12.80 -44.01 29.77
N LEU A 36 -12.50 -42.80 29.30
CA LEU A 36 -13.49 -41.85 28.80
C LEU A 36 -14.20 -42.39 27.56
N LYS A 37 -13.45 -42.96 26.62
CA LYS A 37 -13.99 -43.61 25.42
C LYS A 37 -14.93 -44.76 25.76
N LYS A 38 -14.53 -45.66 26.66
CA LYS A 38 -15.40 -46.76 27.13
C LYS A 38 -16.63 -46.27 27.92
N LYS A 39 -16.50 -45.19 28.71
CA LYS A 39 -17.64 -44.57 29.40
C LYS A 39 -18.63 -43.93 28.41
N LEU A 40 -18.13 -43.31 27.35
CA LEU A 40 -18.93 -42.71 26.28
C LEU A 40 -19.62 -43.76 25.41
N GLU A 41 -18.93 -44.86 25.10
CA GLU A 41 -19.50 -46.01 24.38
C GLU A 41 -20.58 -46.74 25.22
N ALA A 42 -20.43 -46.81 26.55
CA ALA A 42 -21.42 -47.40 27.45
C ALA A 42 -22.70 -46.55 27.62
N LEU A 43 -22.68 -45.28 27.21
CA LEU A 43 -23.79 -44.34 27.39
C LEU A 43 -24.71 -44.20 26.17
N ASN A 44 -24.44 -44.87 25.04
CA ASN A 44 -25.26 -44.82 23.80
C ASN A 44 -25.76 -43.40 23.45
N ALA A 45 -24.96 -42.37 23.73
CA ALA A 45 -25.28 -40.98 23.43
C ALA A 45 -24.46 -40.55 22.20
N PRO A 46 -25.08 -40.22 21.06
CA PRO A 46 -24.36 -39.73 19.90
C PRO A 46 -23.74 -38.37 20.24
N TYR A 47 -22.42 -38.29 20.14
CA TYR A 47 -21.65 -37.06 20.31
C TYR A 47 -22.05 -36.06 19.22
N GLN A 48 -22.81 -35.02 19.58
CA GLN A 48 -22.87 -33.80 18.77
C GLN A 48 -21.65 -32.93 19.13
N PRO A 49 -20.67 -32.76 18.22
CA PRO A 49 -19.68 -31.70 18.39
C PRO A 49 -20.41 -30.34 18.45
N PRO A 50 -19.88 -29.34 19.18
CA PRO A 50 -20.49 -28.02 19.23
C PRO A 50 -20.63 -27.50 17.80
N LYS A 51 -21.86 -27.08 17.44
CA LYS A 51 -22.21 -26.51 16.15
C LYS A 51 -21.41 -25.22 15.92
N LEU A 52 -20.19 -25.34 15.40
CA LEU A 52 -19.61 -24.33 14.55
C LEU A 52 -20.50 -24.29 13.30
N ARG A 53 -21.34 -23.26 13.19
CA ARG A 53 -22.10 -22.99 11.98
C ARG A 53 -21.08 -22.85 10.85
N TRP A 54 -21.08 -23.84 9.96
CA TRP A 54 -20.60 -23.67 8.60
C TRP A 54 -21.28 -22.42 8.04
N VAL A 55 -20.50 -21.37 7.78
CA VAL A 55 -20.91 -20.39 6.78
C VAL A 55 -20.89 -21.18 5.49
N GLN A 56 -22.09 -21.52 4.99
CA GLN A 56 -22.24 -22.04 3.64
C GLN A 56 -21.52 -21.07 2.71
N GLU A 57 -20.56 -21.59 1.97
CA GLU A 57 -19.95 -20.94 0.82
C GLU A 57 -21.09 -20.42 -0.07
N THR A 58 -21.32 -19.10 -0.03
CA THR A 58 -22.20 -18.45 -0.98
C THR A 58 -21.52 -18.50 -2.35
N LYS A 59 -21.87 -19.56 -3.08
CA LYS A 59 -21.87 -19.71 -4.53
C LYS A 59 -21.11 -18.63 -5.32
N TRP A 60 -19.91 -18.99 -5.77
CA TRP A 60 -19.41 -18.50 -7.05
C TRP A 60 -18.99 -19.70 -7.90
N GLN A 61 -19.94 -20.14 -8.72
CA GLN A 61 -19.71 -21.11 -9.80
C GLN A 61 -19.05 -20.37 -10.96
N SER A 62 -17.77 -20.64 -11.25
CA SER A 62 -17.23 -20.40 -12.58
C SER A 62 -17.77 -21.51 -13.49
N LYS A 63 -18.75 -21.14 -14.31
CA LYS A 63 -19.34 -22.03 -15.33
C LYS A 63 -18.30 -22.21 -16.45
N LYS A 64 -17.44 -23.22 -16.36
CA LYS A 64 -16.69 -23.73 -17.53
C LYS A 64 -17.58 -24.73 -18.26
N THR A 65 -18.22 -24.29 -19.33
CA THR A 65 -18.94 -25.15 -20.27
C THR A 65 -17.93 -25.94 -21.11
N ARG A 66 -18.16 -27.24 -21.23
CA ARG A 66 -17.48 -28.20 -22.12
C ARG A 66 -17.98 -28.07 -23.57
N ASP A 67 -17.16 -28.63 -24.47
CA ASP A 67 -17.42 -29.25 -25.80
C ASP A 67 -16.45 -28.66 -26.85
N SER A 68 -15.75 -29.39 -27.73
CA SER A 68 -15.80 -30.78 -28.21
C SER A 68 -14.52 -31.08 -29.03
N ASP A 69 -14.07 -32.36 -29.03
CA ASP A 69 -13.42 -33.20 -30.07
C ASP A 69 -12.42 -32.58 -31.12
N ASP A 70 -11.36 -33.23 -31.61
CA ASP A 70 -11.20 -34.65 -31.96
C ASP A 70 -9.72 -35.05 -32.22
N GLN A 71 -9.51 -36.37 -32.31
CA GLN A 71 -8.32 -37.21 -32.51
C GLN A 71 -7.18 -36.76 -33.46
N LYS A 72 -5.92 -37.15 -33.13
CA LYS A 72 -5.14 -38.16 -33.91
C LYS A 72 -3.82 -38.60 -33.27
N GLN A 73 -3.38 -39.77 -33.73
CA GLN A 73 -2.52 -40.79 -33.12
C GLN A 73 -1.06 -40.78 -33.67
N VAL A 74 -0.15 -41.42 -32.92
CA VAL A 74 1.12 -42.09 -33.36
C VAL A 74 2.32 -41.13 -33.59
N SER A 75 3.58 -41.34 -33.16
CA SER A 75 4.43 -42.51 -32.83
C SER A 75 5.66 -42.09 -31.97
N LYS A 76 6.11 -42.97 -31.05
CA LYS A 76 7.46 -43.02 -30.42
C LYS A 76 8.53 -43.47 -31.46
N PRO A 77 9.87 -43.26 -31.31
CA PRO A 77 10.73 -43.50 -30.11
C PRO A 77 11.86 -42.42 -29.93
N ALA A 78 12.80 -42.40 -28.98
CA ALA A 78 13.39 -43.34 -28.03
C ALA A 78 13.91 -42.57 -26.78
N VAL A 79 14.00 -43.26 -25.64
CA VAL A 79 14.31 -42.78 -24.28
C VAL A 79 15.81 -42.98 -23.97
N PRO A 80 16.44 -42.22 -23.04
CA PRO A 80 16.73 -42.82 -21.73
C PRO A 80 16.48 -41.92 -20.50
N ARG A 81 15.58 -42.44 -19.64
CA ARG A 81 15.53 -42.48 -18.16
C ARG A 81 15.36 -41.17 -17.36
N CYS A 82 14.09 -40.79 -17.18
CA CYS A 82 13.53 -40.36 -15.89
C CYS A 82 12.62 -41.49 -15.37
N ASP A 83 12.95 -42.08 -14.23
CA ASP A 83 12.03 -42.88 -13.40
C ASP A 83 11.55 -41.95 -12.27
N GLY A 84 10.27 -41.79 -11.94
CA GLY A 84 9.06 -42.41 -12.46
C GLY A 84 7.83 -41.50 -12.23
N HIS A 85 6.77 -41.77 -13.00
CA HIS A 85 5.47 -41.13 -12.93
C HIS A 85 4.64 -41.61 -11.72
N PRO A 86 3.64 -40.82 -11.28
CA PRO A 86 2.74 -41.18 -10.20
C PRO A 86 1.70 -42.19 -10.69
N THR A 87 1.55 -43.29 -9.97
CA THR A 87 0.37 -44.15 -10.06
C THR A 87 -0.82 -43.43 -9.45
N SER A 88 -1.87 -43.26 -10.27
CA SER A 88 -3.22 -42.97 -9.82
C SER A 88 -3.75 -44.15 -9.01
N GLU A 89 -3.56 -44.11 -7.70
CA GLU A 89 -4.39 -44.82 -6.73
C GLU A 89 -5.06 -43.79 -5.84
N GLY A 90 -6.37 -43.97 -5.63
CA GLY A 90 -7.23 -43.02 -4.93
C GLY A 90 -6.60 -42.54 -3.64
N SER A 91 -6.20 -41.27 -3.62
CA SER A 91 -5.75 -40.61 -2.41
C SER A 91 -6.94 -40.49 -1.48
N LEU A 92 -7.04 -41.43 -0.54
CA LEU A 92 -7.63 -41.15 0.76
C LEU A 92 -6.99 -39.85 1.23
N SER A 93 -7.74 -38.76 1.13
CA SER A 93 -7.31 -37.44 1.55
C SER A 93 -6.89 -37.55 3.01
N ILE A 94 -5.57 -37.62 3.24
CA ILE A 94 -5.04 -37.55 4.59
C ILE A 94 -5.56 -36.21 5.12
N PRO A 95 -6.40 -36.21 6.18
CA PRO A 95 -6.92 -34.97 6.70
C PRO A 95 -5.73 -34.09 7.06
N PRO A 96 -5.74 -32.79 6.70
CA PRO A 96 -4.62 -31.90 6.96
C PRO A 96 -4.24 -31.99 8.44
N SER A 97 -2.94 -31.96 8.74
CA SER A 97 -2.48 -31.98 10.12
C SER A 97 -3.18 -30.87 10.92
N PRO A 98 -3.38 -31.02 12.25
CA PRO A 98 -4.01 -29.98 13.06
C PRO A 98 -3.36 -28.60 12.85
N GLU A 99 -2.02 -28.57 12.75
CA GLU A 99 -1.28 -27.34 12.47
C GLU A 99 -1.58 -26.73 11.10
N LYS A 100 -1.72 -27.56 10.05
CA LYS A 100 -2.12 -27.10 8.71
C LYS A 100 -3.55 -26.58 8.72
N GLN A 101 -4.47 -27.24 9.43
CA GLN A 101 -5.84 -26.76 9.61
C GLN A 101 -5.89 -25.40 10.33
N TYR A 102 -5.12 -25.24 11.41
CA TYR A 102 -5.03 -23.95 12.12
C TYR A 102 -4.44 -22.86 11.23
N THR A 103 -3.41 -23.18 10.44
CA THR A 103 -2.79 -22.21 9.53
C THR A 103 -3.76 -21.78 8.43
N LEU A 104 -4.46 -22.73 7.79
CA LEU A 104 -5.47 -22.41 6.78
C LEU A 104 -6.64 -21.60 7.37
N GLY A 105 -7.12 -21.97 8.56
CA GLY A 105 -8.16 -21.22 9.27
C GLY A 105 -7.72 -19.80 9.61
N LEU A 106 -6.47 -19.62 10.05
CA LEU A 106 -5.88 -18.32 10.30
C LEU A 106 -5.79 -17.49 9.01
N LEU A 107 -5.30 -18.07 7.90
CA LEU A 107 -5.16 -17.36 6.63
C LEU A 107 -6.53 -16.98 6.04
N ALA A 108 -7.57 -17.80 6.25
CA ALA A 108 -8.92 -17.47 5.86
C ALA A 108 -9.49 -16.28 6.67
N LEU A 109 -9.27 -16.27 8.00
CA LEU A 109 -9.61 -15.13 8.86
C LEU A 109 -8.81 -13.88 8.51
N PHE A 110 -7.55 -14.06 8.13
CA PHE A 110 -6.65 -12.99 7.73
C PHE A 110 -7.19 -12.21 6.54
N ARG A 111 -7.68 -12.93 5.51
CA ARG A 111 -8.30 -12.32 4.34
C ARG A 111 -9.56 -11.53 4.70
N SER A 112 -10.44 -12.07 5.54
CA SER A 112 -11.71 -11.42 5.91
C SER A 112 -11.57 -10.26 6.89
N ARG A 113 -10.45 -10.17 7.63
CA ARG A 113 -10.17 -9.04 8.54
C ARG A 113 -9.37 -7.91 7.91
N LEU A 114 -8.49 -8.21 6.96
CA LEU A 114 -7.70 -7.19 6.27
C LEU A 114 -8.51 -6.40 5.25
N LEU A 115 -9.31 -7.10 4.46
CA LEU A 115 -10.08 -6.52 3.37
C LEU A 115 -11.49 -6.14 3.85
N PRO A 116 -12.15 -5.18 3.17
CA PRO A 116 -13.56 -4.90 3.41
C PRO A 116 -14.44 -6.13 3.13
N GLU A 117 -15.67 -6.12 3.64
CA GLU A 117 -16.63 -7.21 3.41
C GLU A 117 -16.92 -7.44 1.92
N ARG A 118 -16.81 -6.39 1.10
CA ARG A 118 -16.94 -6.43 -0.35
C ARG A 118 -15.59 -6.09 -0.98
N VAL A 119 -15.10 -6.97 -1.84
CA VAL A 119 -13.82 -6.82 -2.53
C VAL A 119 -14.04 -6.90 -4.03
N THR A 120 -13.61 -5.86 -4.73
CA THR A 120 -13.59 -5.76 -6.19
C THR A 120 -12.17 -6.05 -6.67
N LEU A 121 -12.00 -7.18 -7.37
CA LEU A 121 -10.74 -7.55 -8.03
C LEU A 121 -10.83 -7.30 -9.52
N ARG A 122 -9.67 -7.13 -10.18
CA ARG A 122 -9.59 -7.06 -11.63
C ARG A 122 -9.87 -8.45 -12.21
N CYS A 123 -10.89 -8.58 -13.08
CA CYS A 123 -11.22 -9.83 -13.76
C CYS A 123 -10.52 -9.93 -15.12
N SER A 124 -10.08 -11.13 -15.51
CA SER A 124 -9.57 -11.41 -16.86
C SER A 124 -10.74 -11.45 -17.86
N GLY A 125 -10.99 -10.36 -18.59
CA GLY A 125 -12.02 -10.27 -19.63
C GLY A 125 -12.19 -8.84 -20.16
N PRO A 126 -12.81 -8.63 -21.33
CA PRO A 126 -13.04 -7.30 -21.88
C PRO A 126 -14.22 -6.60 -21.16
N SER A 127 -13.98 -5.35 -20.75
CA SER A 127 -14.82 -4.43 -19.95
C SER A 127 -15.01 -4.85 -18.48
N GLU A 128 -14.86 -3.98 -17.48
CA GLU A 128 -15.15 -2.55 -17.40
C GLU A 128 -14.10 -1.80 -16.58
N GLN A 129 -14.11 -0.47 -16.72
CA GLN A 129 -13.39 0.58 -15.99
C GLN A 129 -13.67 0.57 -14.47
N ARG A 130 -13.67 -0.59 -13.81
CA ARG A 130 -13.99 -0.68 -12.38
C ARG A 130 -12.74 -0.40 -11.56
N LEU A 131 -12.88 0.56 -10.65
CA LEU A 131 -11.92 0.77 -9.58
C LEU A 131 -11.72 -0.54 -8.82
N THR A 132 -10.47 -0.89 -8.54
CA THR A 132 -10.10 -2.06 -7.74
C THR A 132 -10.04 -1.69 -6.27
N THR A 133 -10.42 -2.62 -5.39
CA THR A 133 -10.21 -2.43 -3.95
C THR A 133 -8.70 -2.34 -3.67
N PRO A 134 -8.20 -1.24 -3.09
CA PRO A 134 -6.78 -1.08 -2.84
C PRO A 134 -6.21 -2.18 -1.94
N CYS A 135 -5.01 -2.63 -2.27
CA CYS A 135 -4.26 -3.72 -1.63
C CYS A 135 -4.90 -5.11 -1.73
N ALA A 136 -6.10 -5.24 -2.32
CA ALA A 136 -6.75 -6.53 -2.47
C ALA A 136 -5.96 -7.52 -3.35
N PRO A 137 -5.35 -7.13 -4.49
CA PRO A 137 -4.40 -7.94 -5.24
C PRO A 137 -3.31 -8.56 -4.36
N TRP A 138 -2.60 -7.77 -3.53
CA TRP A 138 -1.53 -8.30 -2.66
C TRP A 138 -2.05 -9.33 -1.66
N VAL A 139 -3.21 -9.07 -1.03
CA VAL A 139 -3.78 -9.98 -0.04
C VAL A 139 -4.29 -11.27 -0.69
N VAL A 140 -5.01 -11.16 -1.80
CA VAL A 140 -5.61 -12.31 -2.49
C VAL A 140 -4.53 -13.19 -3.11
N ARG A 141 -3.55 -12.61 -3.82
CA ARG A 141 -2.41 -13.36 -4.37
C ARG A 141 -1.54 -13.97 -3.28
N GLY A 142 -1.31 -13.23 -2.19
CA GLY A 142 -0.61 -13.75 -1.02
C GLY A 142 -1.29 -14.99 -0.44
N TYR A 143 -2.62 -14.93 -0.29
CA TYR A 143 -3.43 -16.05 0.18
C TYR A 143 -3.39 -17.25 -0.78
N GLU A 144 -3.56 -17.04 -2.08
CA GLU A 144 -3.53 -18.09 -3.10
C GLU A 144 -2.18 -18.82 -3.09
N LEU A 145 -1.06 -18.09 -3.13
CA LEU A 145 0.27 -18.68 -3.13
C LEU A 145 0.63 -19.38 -1.80
N ALA A 146 0.09 -18.92 -0.67
CA ALA A 146 0.29 -19.57 0.62
C ALA A 146 -0.55 -20.84 0.79
N THR A 147 -1.80 -20.82 0.33
CA THR A 147 -2.75 -21.92 0.59
C THR A 147 -2.78 -22.98 -0.50
N ILE A 148 -2.65 -22.58 -1.77
CA ILE A 148 -2.73 -23.47 -2.94
C ILE A 148 -1.34 -23.95 -3.32
N ASN A 149 -0.37 -23.04 -3.39
CA ASN A 149 1.00 -23.37 -3.82
C ASN A 149 1.92 -23.75 -2.64
N GLU A 150 1.42 -23.63 -1.40
CA GLU A 150 2.09 -24.01 -0.16
C GLU A 150 3.52 -23.44 -0.03
N ASN A 151 3.75 -22.20 -0.51
CA ASN A 151 5.08 -21.58 -0.39
C ASN A 151 5.43 -21.40 1.10
N PRO A 152 6.51 -22.02 1.63
CA PRO A 152 6.77 -22.08 3.06
C PRO A 152 7.18 -20.72 3.66
N LEU A 153 7.86 -19.87 2.88
CA LEU A 153 8.28 -18.55 3.34
C LEU A 153 7.10 -17.61 3.44
N LEU A 154 6.28 -17.56 2.39
CA LEU A 154 5.07 -16.74 2.37
C LEU A 154 4.06 -17.19 3.42
N THR A 155 3.86 -18.51 3.55
CA THR A 155 2.98 -19.09 4.58
C THR A 155 3.47 -18.72 5.98
N GLY A 156 4.77 -18.82 6.25
CA GLY A 156 5.35 -18.41 7.53
C GLY A 156 5.15 -16.93 7.83
N MET A 157 5.38 -16.05 6.85
CA MET A 157 5.21 -14.60 7.02
C MET A 157 3.76 -14.20 7.21
N LEU A 158 2.84 -14.71 6.40
CA LEU A 158 1.41 -14.43 6.56
C LEU A 158 0.84 -15.01 7.86
N ARG A 159 1.35 -16.16 8.32
CA ARG A 159 1.00 -16.72 9.64
C ARG A 159 1.50 -15.82 10.77
N ALA A 160 2.73 -15.33 10.71
CA ALA A 160 3.26 -14.39 11.70
C ALA A 160 2.43 -13.10 11.73
N LEU A 161 2.16 -12.52 10.57
CA LEU A 161 1.35 -11.30 10.44
C LEU A 161 -0.08 -11.50 10.94
N GLY A 162 -0.76 -12.58 10.54
CA GLY A 162 -2.11 -12.87 11.01
C GLY A 162 -2.20 -13.08 12.52
N LEU A 163 -1.19 -13.71 13.14
CA LEU A 163 -1.12 -13.84 14.60
C LEU A 163 -0.83 -12.51 15.29
N ALA A 164 0.01 -11.65 14.72
CA ALA A 164 0.30 -10.32 15.27
C ALA A 164 -0.95 -9.44 15.28
N LEU A 165 -1.72 -9.43 14.18
CA LEU A 165 -2.99 -8.68 14.13
C LEU A 165 -4.00 -9.21 15.14
N LEU A 166 -4.15 -10.54 15.24
CA LEU A 166 -5.02 -11.17 16.26
C LEU A 166 -4.58 -10.83 17.69
N ALA A 167 -3.27 -10.84 17.94
CA ALA A 167 -2.71 -10.50 19.24
C ALA A 167 -3.00 -9.05 19.61
N GLY A 168 -2.85 -8.12 18.66
CA GLY A 168 -3.18 -6.70 18.84
C GLY A 168 -4.67 -6.50 19.14
N GLU A 169 -5.55 -7.08 18.32
CA GLU A 169 -7.01 -6.95 18.49
C GLU A 169 -7.51 -7.50 19.83
N HIS A 170 -6.93 -8.61 20.29
CA HIS A 170 -7.35 -9.27 21.53
C HIS A 170 -6.48 -8.89 22.75
N GLN A 171 -5.48 -8.01 22.59
CA GLN A 171 -4.50 -7.64 23.61
C GLN A 171 -3.82 -8.86 24.25
N ARG A 172 -3.40 -9.82 23.42
CA ARG A 172 -2.86 -11.13 23.83
C ARG A 172 -1.35 -11.23 23.59
N GLU A 173 -0.57 -10.93 24.63
CA GLU A 173 0.90 -10.99 24.58
C GLU A 173 1.46 -12.39 24.26
N ASP A 174 0.78 -13.45 24.71
CA ASP A 174 1.20 -14.83 24.42
C ASP A 174 1.12 -15.16 22.93
N ILE A 175 0.08 -14.67 22.24
CA ILE A 175 -0.07 -14.81 20.79
C ILE A 175 0.98 -13.94 20.08
N GLN A 176 1.23 -12.74 20.59
CA GLN A 176 2.26 -11.84 20.06
C GLN A 176 3.65 -12.48 20.10
N GLN A 177 4.02 -13.15 21.20
CA GLN A 177 5.29 -13.86 21.31
C GLN A 177 5.42 -15.01 20.30
N VAL A 178 4.32 -15.71 20.00
CA VAL A 178 4.31 -16.77 18.97
C VAL A 178 4.48 -16.14 17.58
N ALA A 179 3.77 -15.05 17.29
CA ALA A 179 3.89 -14.31 16.04
C ALA A 179 5.34 -13.87 15.80
N GLN A 180 5.96 -13.25 16.81
CA GLN A 180 7.36 -12.80 16.77
C GLN A 180 8.34 -13.96 16.56
N ARG A 181 8.14 -15.10 17.23
CA ARG A 181 8.98 -16.27 17.04
C ARG A 181 8.92 -16.79 15.61
N ILE A 182 7.71 -16.88 15.03
CA ILE A 182 7.53 -17.33 13.65
C ILE A 182 8.24 -16.37 12.70
N TYR A 183 8.01 -15.06 12.83
CA TYR A 183 8.70 -14.04 12.05
C TYR A 183 10.23 -14.18 12.13
N GLN A 184 10.79 -14.28 13.33
CA GLN A 184 12.24 -14.45 13.55
C GLN A 184 12.80 -15.73 12.92
N THR A 185 12.01 -16.80 12.84
CA THR A 185 12.43 -18.05 12.19
C THR A 185 12.29 -18.03 10.67
N THR A 186 11.30 -17.29 10.14
CA THR A 186 11.02 -17.24 8.69
C THR A 186 11.88 -16.20 7.97
N LEU A 187 12.16 -15.06 8.61
CA LEU A 187 12.91 -13.94 8.02
C LEU A 187 14.27 -14.34 7.45
N PRO A 188 15.13 -15.14 8.12
CA PRO A 188 16.40 -15.56 7.55
C PRO A 188 16.25 -16.34 6.24
N GLY A 189 15.15 -17.08 6.08
CA GLY A 189 14.83 -17.80 4.85
C GLY A 189 14.50 -16.85 3.70
N VAL A 190 13.71 -15.80 3.97
CA VAL A 190 13.40 -14.73 3.00
C VAL A 190 14.66 -13.97 2.62
N SER A 191 15.48 -13.54 3.61
CA SER A 191 16.73 -12.84 3.36
C SER A 191 17.71 -13.66 2.51
N ARG A 192 17.80 -14.97 2.75
CA ARG A 192 18.63 -15.86 1.93
C ARG A 192 18.14 -15.92 0.48
N GLN A 193 16.83 -16.01 0.25
CA GLN A 193 16.29 -16.03 -1.12
C GLN A 193 16.50 -14.70 -1.84
N LEU A 194 16.40 -13.57 -1.14
CA LEU A 194 16.78 -12.27 -1.67
C LEU A 194 18.26 -12.24 -2.07
N GLY A 195 19.16 -12.74 -1.22
CA GLY A 195 20.59 -12.84 -1.55
C GLY A 195 20.83 -13.66 -2.82
N LEU A 196 20.20 -14.83 -2.94
CA LEU A 196 20.30 -15.67 -4.15
C LEU A 196 19.75 -15.00 -5.41
N LEU A 197 18.72 -14.16 -5.27
CA LEU A 197 18.17 -13.38 -6.40
C LEU A 197 19.17 -12.32 -6.89
N MET A 198 19.89 -11.68 -5.97
CA MET A 198 20.89 -10.67 -6.29
C MET A 198 22.19 -11.26 -6.88
N ASP A 199 22.48 -12.53 -6.61
CA ASP A 199 23.65 -13.25 -7.12
C ASP A 199 23.42 -13.89 -8.51
N ASP A 200 22.41 -13.43 -9.27
CA ASP A 200 21.99 -13.96 -10.60
C ASP A 200 21.73 -15.48 -10.63
N TYR A 201 21.36 -16.08 -9.50
CA TYR A 201 20.99 -17.48 -9.47
C TYR A 201 19.69 -17.70 -10.24
N ARG A 202 19.64 -18.72 -11.12
CA ARG A 202 18.44 -19.05 -11.91
C ARG A 202 17.29 -19.49 -11.00
N HIS A 203 16.49 -18.52 -10.56
CA HIS A 203 15.21 -18.77 -9.90
C HIS A 203 14.20 -19.33 -10.90
N ARG A 204 13.26 -20.16 -10.41
CA ARG A 204 12.08 -20.50 -11.21
C ARG A 204 11.19 -19.26 -11.26
N SER A 205 10.54 -18.99 -12.40
CA SER A 205 9.67 -17.81 -12.58
C SER A 205 8.65 -17.63 -11.45
N ASN A 206 8.17 -18.74 -10.88
CA ASN A 206 7.14 -18.75 -9.83
C ASN A 206 7.66 -18.38 -8.43
N ASP A 207 8.97 -18.30 -8.22
CA ASP A 207 9.55 -17.98 -6.91
C ASP A 207 9.57 -16.47 -6.65
N TYR A 208 9.57 -15.66 -7.70
CA TYR A 208 9.68 -14.20 -7.60
C TYR A 208 8.43 -13.52 -7.01
N PRO A 209 7.19 -13.81 -7.47
CA PRO A 209 5.98 -13.26 -6.86
C PRO A 209 5.85 -13.65 -5.37
N ALA A 210 6.16 -14.90 -5.04
CA ALA A 210 6.11 -15.39 -3.67
C ALA A 210 7.14 -14.69 -2.76
N LEU A 211 8.34 -14.41 -3.28
CA LEU A 211 9.38 -13.68 -2.56
C LEU A 211 8.99 -12.23 -2.31
N MET A 212 8.46 -11.53 -3.32
CA MET A 212 7.94 -10.17 -3.17
C MET A 212 6.82 -10.11 -2.13
N LEU A 213 5.84 -11.00 -2.22
CA LEU A 213 4.72 -11.06 -1.27
C LEU A 213 5.19 -11.43 0.15
N SER A 214 6.25 -12.24 0.28
CA SER A 214 6.86 -12.54 1.58
C SER A 214 7.53 -11.29 2.18
N CYS A 215 8.20 -10.48 1.36
CA CYS A 215 8.79 -9.22 1.79
C CYS A 215 7.71 -8.21 2.18
N HIS A 216 6.63 -8.11 1.41
CA HIS A 216 5.50 -7.26 1.73
C HIS A 216 4.83 -7.67 3.04
N ALA A 217 4.58 -8.97 3.26
CA ALA A 217 4.04 -9.47 4.53
C ALA A 217 4.97 -9.19 5.73
N ALA A 218 6.30 -9.30 5.53
CA ALA A 218 7.27 -8.92 6.55
C ALA A 218 7.24 -7.42 6.88
N ALA A 219 7.11 -6.57 5.86
CA ALA A 219 6.96 -5.12 6.03
C ALA A 219 5.71 -4.77 6.83
N MET A 220 4.57 -5.41 6.50
CA MET A 220 3.31 -5.21 7.23
C MET A 220 3.39 -5.73 8.67
N PHE A 221 4.17 -6.78 8.94
CA PHE A 221 4.44 -7.25 10.30
C PHE A 221 5.22 -6.20 11.09
N GLU A 222 6.34 -5.71 10.55
CA GLU A 222 7.13 -4.66 11.19
C GLU A 222 6.34 -3.39 11.40
N LEU A 223 5.46 -3.04 10.46
CA LEU A 223 4.56 -1.92 10.60
C LEU A 223 3.61 -2.10 11.79
N SER A 224 2.93 -3.24 11.88
CA SER A 224 2.02 -3.53 12.99
C SER A 224 2.69 -3.46 14.36
N ALA A 225 4.01 -3.68 14.42
CA ALA A 225 4.79 -3.59 15.65
C ALA A 225 5.40 -2.20 15.91
N SER A 226 5.70 -1.42 14.88
CA SER A 226 6.45 -0.15 15.00
C SER A 226 5.63 1.12 14.80
N GLY A 227 4.46 1.03 14.14
CA GLY A 227 3.61 2.19 13.85
C GLY A 227 4.27 3.29 13.02
N SER A 228 5.33 2.98 12.26
CA SER A 228 6.17 4.01 11.62
C SER A 228 5.98 4.09 10.11
N LEU A 229 5.48 5.24 9.64
CA LEU A 229 5.35 5.58 8.22
C LEU A 229 6.71 5.56 7.49
N HIS A 230 7.79 5.94 8.18
CA HIS A 230 9.15 5.91 7.62
C HIS A 230 9.60 4.47 7.31
N THR A 231 9.29 3.51 8.19
CA THR A 231 9.57 2.10 7.97
C THR A 231 8.86 1.58 6.71
N ILE A 232 7.60 1.97 6.48
CA ILE A 232 6.86 1.60 5.26
C ILE A 232 7.52 2.20 4.02
N SER A 233 7.88 3.48 4.06
CA SER A 233 8.56 4.15 2.93
C SER A 233 9.82 3.38 2.51
N ARG A 234 10.63 2.96 3.48
CA ARG A 234 11.82 2.11 3.23
C ARG A 234 11.46 0.78 2.57
N HIS A 235 10.39 0.13 3.03
CA HIS A 235 9.92 -1.15 2.47
C HIS A 235 9.39 -1.00 1.04
N VAL A 236 8.61 0.04 0.76
CA VAL A 236 8.11 0.35 -0.59
C VAL A 236 9.29 0.63 -1.53
N ARG A 237 10.30 1.39 -1.11
CA ARG A 237 11.51 1.57 -1.93
C ARG A 237 12.24 0.25 -2.19
N GLY A 238 12.33 -0.63 -1.18
CA GLY A 238 12.93 -1.96 -1.32
C GLY A 238 12.20 -2.84 -2.35
N LEU A 239 10.87 -2.84 -2.33
CA LEU A 239 10.05 -3.53 -3.33
C LEU A 239 10.29 -2.98 -4.75
N GLY A 240 10.44 -1.65 -4.88
CA GLY A 240 10.79 -1.00 -6.14
C GLY A 240 12.12 -1.49 -6.71
N CYS A 241 13.15 -1.57 -5.87
CA CYS A 241 14.45 -2.10 -6.29
C CYS A 241 14.35 -3.54 -6.81
N LEU A 242 13.52 -4.38 -6.17
CA LEU A 242 13.29 -5.75 -6.63
C LEU A 242 12.58 -5.80 -7.98
N LEU A 243 11.58 -4.95 -8.19
CA LEU A 243 10.84 -4.84 -9.45
C LEU A 243 11.77 -4.40 -10.60
N VAL A 244 12.57 -3.36 -10.36
CA VAL A 244 13.57 -2.88 -11.33
C VAL A 244 14.60 -3.97 -11.64
N HIS A 245 15.12 -4.66 -10.61
CA HIS A 245 16.08 -5.74 -10.81
C HIS A 245 15.51 -6.86 -11.69
N HIS A 246 14.29 -7.33 -11.40
CA HIS A 246 13.64 -8.37 -12.19
C HIS A 246 13.43 -7.94 -13.63
N PHE A 247 12.95 -6.71 -13.83
CA PHE A 247 12.73 -6.17 -15.16
C PHE A 247 14.04 -6.05 -15.96
N LEU A 248 15.12 -5.56 -15.34
CA LEU A 248 16.42 -5.49 -16.00
C LEU A 248 16.95 -6.87 -16.38
N ALA A 249 16.72 -7.88 -15.53
CA ALA A 249 17.16 -9.26 -15.78
C ALA A 249 16.33 -9.98 -16.86
N SER A 250 15.01 -9.79 -16.87
CA SER A 250 14.07 -10.53 -17.72
C SER A 250 13.56 -9.76 -18.94
N LYS A 251 13.80 -8.44 -19.00
CA LYS A 251 13.31 -7.49 -20.01
C LYS A 251 11.79 -7.51 -20.23
N SER A 252 11.04 -8.01 -19.26
CA SER A 252 9.58 -8.09 -19.29
C SER A 252 9.03 -8.21 -17.87
N MET A 253 7.74 -7.93 -17.69
CA MET A 253 7.03 -8.26 -16.44
C MET A 253 6.06 -9.42 -16.70
N PRO A 254 5.96 -10.41 -15.79
CA PRO A 254 4.95 -11.44 -15.89
C PRO A 254 3.54 -10.82 -15.85
N GLU A 255 2.63 -11.28 -16.70
CA GLU A 255 1.27 -10.73 -16.78
C GLU A 255 0.52 -10.78 -15.44
N GLU A 256 0.80 -11.81 -14.65
CA GLU A 256 0.21 -12.05 -13.33
C GLU A 256 0.63 -11.02 -12.26
N MET A 257 1.59 -10.13 -12.59
CA MET A 257 2.14 -9.11 -11.69
C MET A 257 1.66 -7.70 -12.02
N PHE A 258 0.88 -7.50 -13.09
CA PHE A 258 0.50 -6.15 -13.53
C PHE A 258 -0.39 -5.42 -12.52
N ASP A 259 -1.32 -6.12 -11.87
CA ASP A 259 -2.16 -5.58 -10.80
C ASP A 259 -1.31 -5.20 -9.57
N LEU A 260 -0.35 -6.04 -9.18
CA LEU A 260 0.59 -5.75 -8.10
C LEU A 260 1.49 -4.55 -8.44
N LEU A 261 1.97 -4.44 -9.69
CA LEU A 261 2.79 -3.33 -10.15
C LEU A 261 2.01 -2.02 -10.17
N GLU A 262 0.77 -2.05 -10.64
CA GLU A 262 -0.13 -0.89 -10.63
C GLU A 262 -0.34 -0.37 -9.20
N GLU A 263 -0.68 -1.24 -8.25
CA GLU A 263 -0.82 -0.85 -6.85
C GLU A 263 0.51 -0.40 -6.23
N TYR A 264 1.62 -1.05 -6.59
CA TYR A 264 2.95 -0.62 -6.16
C TYR A 264 3.21 0.84 -6.56
N ARG A 265 2.98 1.20 -7.83
CA ARG A 265 3.20 2.56 -8.33
C ARG A 265 2.32 3.58 -7.61
N LEU A 266 1.06 3.22 -7.32
CA LEU A 266 0.15 4.07 -6.55
C LEU A 266 0.68 4.38 -5.14
N PHE A 267 1.22 3.38 -4.42
CA PHE A 267 1.80 3.62 -3.10
C PHE A 267 3.17 4.31 -3.17
N GLU A 268 4.00 3.94 -4.15
CA GLU A 268 5.32 4.55 -4.32
C GLU A 268 5.20 6.06 -4.57
N ILE A 269 4.32 6.49 -5.46
CA ILE A 269 4.19 7.91 -5.80
C ILE A 269 3.73 8.73 -4.58
N VAL A 270 2.84 8.19 -3.75
CA VAL A 270 2.42 8.82 -2.47
C VAL A 270 3.63 9.06 -1.57
N PHE A 271 4.50 8.07 -1.41
CA PHE A 271 5.73 8.20 -0.60
C PHE A 271 6.81 9.04 -1.27
N CYS A 272 6.73 9.29 -2.57
CA CYS A 272 7.61 10.23 -3.26
C CYS A 272 7.21 11.69 -3.00
N LEU A 273 5.90 11.96 -2.92
CA LEU A 273 5.32 13.29 -2.68
C LEU A 273 5.41 13.73 -1.20
N ILE A 274 4.90 12.90 -0.29
CA ILE A 274 5.37 12.87 1.12
C ILE A 274 6.89 12.61 1.04
N ASN A 275 7.76 12.87 2.00
CA ASN A 275 9.23 12.68 1.86
C ASN A 275 9.97 13.47 0.75
N ARG A 276 9.30 14.02 -0.27
CA ARG A 276 9.88 14.86 -1.32
C ARG A 276 11.10 14.23 -1.99
N GLN A 277 10.90 13.06 -2.61
CA GLN A 277 11.97 12.23 -3.18
C GLN A 277 11.61 11.72 -4.58
N GLN A 278 12.63 11.35 -5.37
CA GLN A 278 12.41 10.72 -6.67
C GLN A 278 11.96 9.26 -6.54
N SER A 279 11.13 8.82 -7.49
CA SER A 279 10.73 7.42 -7.68
C SER A 279 11.94 6.56 -8.01
N VAL A 280 11.96 5.34 -7.48
CA VAL A 280 12.94 4.29 -7.82
C VAL A 280 12.76 3.83 -9.26
N LEU A 281 11.56 4.00 -9.83
CA LEU A 281 11.26 3.69 -11.22
C LEU A 281 11.72 4.79 -12.21
N THR A 282 12.19 5.93 -11.72
CA THR A 282 12.63 7.05 -12.57
C THR A 282 13.70 6.59 -13.57
N GLY A 283 13.49 6.90 -14.85
CA GLY A 283 14.40 6.54 -15.93
C GLY A 283 14.23 5.12 -16.48
N THR A 284 13.48 4.25 -15.79
CA THR A 284 13.16 2.91 -16.28
C THR A 284 11.96 2.93 -17.22
N THR A 285 11.81 1.92 -18.08
CA THR A 285 10.57 1.78 -18.87
C THR A 285 9.40 1.37 -17.99
N LEU A 286 9.59 0.70 -16.84
CA LEU A 286 8.51 0.47 -15.86
C LEU A 286 7.86 1.76 -15.35
N GLY A 287 8.66 2.83 -15.24
CA GLY A 287 8.15 4.17 -14.93
C GLY A 287 7.40 4.83 -16.09
N ARG A 288 7.70 4.40 -17.33
CA ARG A 288 7.14 4.94 -18.60
C ARG A 288 6.10 4.04 -19.28
N GLU A 289 5.96 2.78 -18.89
CA GLU A 289 5.17 1.74 -19.58
C GLU A 289 3.65 1.90 -19.39
N ALA A 290 3.22 2.99 -18.76
CA ALA A 290 1.83 3.47 -18.80
C ALA A 290 1.69 4.88 -19.40
N SER A 291 2.79 5.62 -19.55
CA SER A 291 2.83 6.91 -20.23
C SER A 291 3.18 6.71 -21.71
N HIS A 292 2.14 6.55 -22.53
CA HIS A 292 2.16 6.76 -24.00
C HIS A 292 2.92 5.72 -24.83
N SER A 293 2.19 4.70 -25.28
CA SER A 293 2.42 4.12 -26.60
C SER A 293 1.19 4.39 -27.49
N ASN A 294 1.26 5.46 -28.30
CA ASN A 294 0.43 5.60 -29.51
C ASN A 294 0.79 4.56 -30.60
N SER A 295 1.58 3.53 -30.27
CA SER A 295 1.71 2.36 -31.12
C SER A 295 0.45 1.52 -30.99
N SER A 296 -0.28 1.45 -32.10
CA SER A 296 -1.49 0.66 -32.34
C SER A 296 -1.40 -0.85 -32.08
N ASP A 297 -0.30 -1.35 -31.50
CA ASP A 297 0.04 -2.78 -31.50
C ASP A 297 0.07 -3.44 -30.11
N PHE A 298 -0.26 -2.72 -29.03
CA PHE A 298 -0.64 -3.33 -27.76
C PHE A 298 -2.15 -3.20 -27.59
N GLY A 299 -2.88 -4.19 -28.10
CA GLY A 299 -4.35 -4.19 -28.10
C GLY A 299 -4.93 -3.99 -26.70
N ASN A 300 -5.85 -3.03 -26.56
CA ASN A 300 -6.86 -2.94 -25.49
C ASN A 300 -6.39 -3.23 -24.05
N CYS A 301 -5.15 -2.90 -23.66
CA CYS A 301 -4.78 -2.91 -22.24
C CYS A 301 -5.41 -1.69 -21.56
N HIS A 302 -6.63 -1.87 -21.05
CA HIS A 302 -7.40 -0.90 -20.30
C HIS A 302 -6.57 -0.32 -19.13
N ILE A 303 -6.15 0.94 -19.23
CA ILE A 303 -5.50 1.69 -18.14
C ILE A 303 -6.59 1.96 -17.08
N SER A 304 -6.36 1.58 -15.82
CA SER A 304 -7.34 1.87 -14.75
C SER A 304 -7.33 3.37 -14.39
N SER A 305 -8.37 3.84 -13.72
CA SER A 305 -8.42 5.22 -13.21
C SER A 305 -7.26 5.52 -12.25
N PHE A 306 -6.77 4.54 -11.48
CA PHE A 306 -5.58 4.70 -10.64
C PHE A 306 -4.29 4.82 -11.45
N SER A 307 -4.11 4.00 -12.49
CA SER A 307 -2.95 4.13 -13.38
C SER A 307 -2.92 5.51 -14.05
N ARG A 308 -4.08 5.99 -14.55
CA ARG A 308 -4.19 7.34 -15.13
C ARG A 308 -3.77 8.41 -14.10
N LEU A 309 -4.26 8.35 -12.86
CA LEU A 309 -3.86 9.29 -11.79
C LEU A 309 -2.35 9.25 -11.51
N VAL A 310 -1.76 8.05 -11.43
CA VAL A 310 -0.33 7.88 -11.17
C VAL A 310 0.50 8.46 -12.31
N ASP A 311 0.08 8.25 -13.55
CA ASP A 311 0.78 8.75 -14.74
C ASP A 311 0.77 10.28 -14.80
N LEU A 312 -0.38 10.91 -14.50
CA LEU A 312 -0.47 12.37 -14.35
C LEU A 312 0.53 12.89 -13.31
N THR A 313 0.62 12.19 -12.20
CA THR A 313 1.43 12.59 -11.04
C THR A 313 2.93 12.31 -11.23
N GLY A 314 3.31 11.44 -12.16
CA GLY A 314 4.69 10.97 -12.33
C GLY A 314 5.72 12.07 -12.62
N ASN A 315 5.28 13.20 -13.17
CA ASN A 315 6.15 14.35 -13.48
C ASN A 315 6.43 15.25 -12.27
N ILE A 316 5.64 15.14 -11.19
CA ILE A 316 5.72 16.04 -10.03
C ILE A 316 6.98 15.79 -9.17
N PRO A 317 7.33 14.56 -8.77
CA PRO A 317 8.49 14.34 -7.90
C PRO A 317 9.83 14.85 -8.44
N PRO A 318 10.17 14.66 -9.74
CA PRO A 318 11.39 15.23 -10.31
C PRO A 318 11.47 16.75 -10.21
N ILE A 319 10.36 17.46 -10.47
CA ILE A 319 10.27 18.92 -10.37
C ILE A 319 10.43 19.37 -8.93
N MET A 320 9.66 18.76 -8.02
CA MET A 320 9.69 19.05 -6.60
C MET A 320 11.11 18.92 -6.00
N VAL A 321 11.79 17.80 -6.29
CA VAL A 321 13.16 17.56 -5.82
C VAL A 321 14.15 18.57 -6.43
N TYR A 322 13.97 18.95 -7.70
CA TYR A 322 14.82 19.96 -8.31
C TYR A 322 14.68 21.31 -7.58
N VAL A 323 13.45 21.74 -7.31
CA VAL A 323 13.15 23.00 -6.62
C VAL A 323 13.70 23.00 -5.20
N ASP A 324 13.56 21.89 -4.46
CA ASP A 324 14.14 21.78 -3.11
C ASP A 324 15.66 21.92 -3.12
N ASN A 325 16.33 21.35 -4.12
CA ASN A 325 17.78 21.49 -4.26
C ASN A 325 18.18 22.93 -4.60
N LEU A 326 17.34 23.70 -5.30
CA LEU A 326 17.62 25.10 -5.61
C LEU A 326 17.65 25.98 -4.36
N LYS A 327 16.80 25.71 -3.34
CA LYS A 327 16.82 26.44 -2.05
C LYS A 327 18.19 26.45 -1.37
N SER A 328 19.02 25.44 -1.66
CA SER A 328 20.36 25.28 -1.08
C SER A 328 21.50 25.90 -1.90
N ARG A 329 21.22 26.40 -3.11
CA ARG A 329 22.23 26.94 -4.04
C ARG A 329 22.17 28.46 -4.11
N THR A 330 23.35 29.10 -4.12
CA THR A 330 23.49 30.54 -4.35
C THR A 330 23.78 30.85 -5.82
N GLY A 331 23.00 31.76 -6.40
CA GLY A 331 23.29 32.41 -7.68
C GLY A 331 22.61 31.74 -8.88
N PRO A 332 21.32 32.04 -9.11
CA PRO A 332 20.59 31.45 -10.22
C PRO A 332 20.89 32.15 -11.54
N GLY A 333 21.09 31.38 -12.61
CA GLY A 333 21.38 31.88 -13.96
C GLY A 333 20.18 31.83 -14.90
N GLU A 334 20.23 32.52 -16.04
CA GLU A 334 19.15 32.56 -17.05
C GLU A 334 18.67 31.16 -17.50
N ARG A 335 19.58 30.20 -17.66
CA ARG A 335 19.23 28.81 -18.02
C ARG A 335 18.35 28.12 -16.98
N GLU A 336 18.45 28.53 -15.72
CA GLU A 336 17.61 28.00 -14.64
C GLU A 336 16.22 28.62 -14.69
N LEU A 337 16.14 29.91 -15.05
CA LEU A 337 14.88 30.59 -15.27
C LEU A 337 14.08 29.93 -16.41
N ASP A 338 14.71 29.62 -17.54
CA ASP A 338 14.07 28.91 -18.65
C ASP A 338 13.50 27.55 -18.21
N ARG A 339 14.28 26.81 -17.44
CA ARG A 339 13.87 25.49 -16.92
C ARG A 339 12.72 25.59 -15.93
N LEU A 340 12.71 26.61 -15.07
CA LEU A 340 11.59 26.85 -14.15
C LEU A 340 10.32 27.21 -14.91
N HIS A 341 10.40 27.98 -15.99
CA HIS A 341 9.23 28.24 -16.86
C HIS A 341 8.70 26.96 -17.52
N GLU A 342 9.58 26.06 -17.96
CA GLU A 342 9.18 24.74 -18.47
C GLU A 342 8.45 23.91 -17.39
N PHE A 343 8.94 23.97 -16.15
CA PHE A 343 8.25 23.32 -15.02
C PHE A 343 6.90 23.96 -14.71
N LEU A 344 6.78 25.28 -14.72
CA LEU A 344 5.49 25.96 -14.54
C LEU A 344 4.47 25.52 -15.60
N LYS A 345 4.91 25.36 -16.85
CA LYS A 345 4.06 24.85 -17.92
C LYS A 345 3.61 23.41 -17.64
N THR A 346 4.54 22.52 -17.31
CA THR A 346 4.23 21.12 -16.97
C THR A 346 3.25 21.03 -15.80
N LEU A 347 3.43 21.83 -14.74
CA LEU A 347 2.55 21.85 -13.57
C LEU A 347 1.16 22.41 -13.91
N PHE A 348 1.09 23.42 -14.77
CA PHE A 348 -0.17 23.95 -15.28
C PHE A 348 -0.94 22.92 -16.09
N ASP A 349 -0.28 22.26 -17.05
CA ASP A 349 -0.87 21.21 -17.88
C ASP A 349 -1.37 20.05 -16.99
N THR A 350 -0.56 19.63 -16.01
CA THR A 350 -0.94 18.59 -15.04
C THR A 350 -2.17 18.98 -14.21
N THR A 351 -2.27 20.25 -13.79
CA THR A 351 -3.43 20.75 -13.03
C THR A 351 -4.71 20.73 -13.87
N ASN A 352 -4.62 21.07 -15.16
CA ASN A 352 -5.76 20.98 -16.10
C ASN A 352 -6.18 19.53 -16.35
N GLU A 353 -5.21 18.61 -16.48
CA GLU A 353 -5.49 17.19 -16.63
C GLU A 353 -6.13 16.59 -15.37
N PHE A 354 -5.72 17.03 -14.18
CA PHE A 354 -6.40 16.70 -12.92
C PHE A 354 -7.84 17.21 -12.87
N HIS A 355 -8.08 18.43 -13.36
CA HIS A 355 -9.44 18.96 -13.44
C HIS A 355 -10.31 18.09 -14.37
N THR A 356 -9.82 17.81 -15.57
CA THR A 356 -10.50 16.92 -16.54
C THR A 356 -10.76 15.54 -15.95
N TRP A 357 -9.76 14.95 -15.27
CA TRP A 357 -9.91 13.67 -14.60
C TRP A 357 -11.00 13.71 -13.53
N SER A 358 -11.06 14.79 -12.74
CA SER A 358 -12.08 14.93 -11.68
C SER A 358 -13.49 15.06 -12.22
N GLU A 359 -13.69 15.78 -13.33
CA GLU A 359 -14.98 15.88 -14.01
C GLU A 359 -15.42 14.53 -14.57
N ASP A 360 -14.52 13.82 -15.27
CA ASP A 360 -14.75 12.46 -15.77
C ASP A 360 -15.13 11.51 -14.62
N PHE A 361 -14.37 11.54 -13.52
CA PHE A 361 -14.56 10.67 -12.37
C PHE A 361 -15.89 10.93 -11.67
N LEU A 362 -16.23 12.20 -11.41
CA LEU A 362 -17.51 12.59 -10.81
C LEU A 362 -18.69 12.29 -11.73
N ALA A 363 -18.53 12.39 -13.05
CA ALA A 363 -19.59 12.08 -13.99
C ALA A 363 -19.90 10.57 -14.08
N ASN A 364 -18.88 9.72 -13.98
CA ASN A 364 -18.96 8.29 -14.30
C ASN A 364 -18.92 7.38 -13.06
N ASP A 365 -17.93 7.56 -12.19
CA ASP A 365 -17.64 6.65 -11.07
C ASP A 365 -18.22 7.15 -9.74
N ALA A 366 -18.30 8.47 -9.57
CA ALA A 366 -18.66 9.14 -8.32
C ALA A 366 -19.87 10.08 -8.45
N ARG A 367 -20.78 9.82 -9.39
CA ARG A 367 -21.98 10.68 -9.61
C ARG A 367 -22.80 10.89 -8.34
N SER A 368 -22.97 9.83 -7.55
CA SER A 368 -23.67 9.91 -6.27
C SER A 368 -23.02 10.89 -5.29
N VAL A 369 -21.70 11.10 -5.33
CA VAL A 369 -20.98 12.07 -4.50
C VAL A 369 -21.26 13.49 -4.99
N ALA A 370 -21.19 13.71 -6.31
CA ALA A 370 -21.42 15.01 -6.94
C ALA A 370 -22.86 15.54 -6.71
N GLU A 371 -23.83 14.63 -6.57
CA GLU A 371 -25.23 14.95 -6.30
C GLU A 371 -25.53 15.20 -4.81
N THR A 372 -24.56 14.98 -3.90
CA THR A 372 -24.79 15.19 -2.47
C THR A 372 -24.91 16.68 -2.13
N ALA A 373 -25.81 16.99 -1.19
CA ALA A 373 -25.94 18.34 -0.65
C ALA A 373 -24.62 18.85 -0.04
N ALA A 374 -23.83 17.97 0.58
CA ALA A 374 -22.53 18.34 1.15
C ALA A 374 -21.54 18.80 0.07
N TYR A 375 -21.47 18.09 -1.06
CA TYR A 375 -20.62 18.50 -2.18
C TYR A 375 -21.09 19.83 -2.79
N ILE A 376 -22.39 19.97 -3.05
CA ILE A 376 -22.96 21.16 -3.71
C ILE A 376 -22.88 22.41 -2.82
N SER A 377 -23.20 22.27 -1.53
CA SER A 377 -23.21 23.40 -0.58
C SER A 377 -21.81 23.82 -0.14
N GLY A 378 -20.82 22.93 -0.27
CA GLY A 378 -19.50 23.16 0.31
C GLY A 378 -19.42 22.92 1.82
N ASP A 379 -20.51 22.45 2.45
CA ASP A 379 -20.61 22.28 3.91
C ASP A 379 -20.76 20.81 4.32
N GLY A 380 -20.20 20.46 5.49
CA GLY A 380 -20.31 19.13 6.10
C GLY A 380 -19.46 18.03 5.44
N ASP A 381 -19.44 16.86 6.04
CA ASP A 381 -18.63 15.72 5.58
C ASP A 381 -19.20 15.08 4.30
N LEU A 382 -18.31 14.59 3.44
CA LEU A 382 -18.70 13.90 2.22
C LEU A 382 -19.03 12.42 2.50
N THR A 383 -20.10 11.95 1.88
CA THR A 383 -20.50 10.53 1.92
C THR A 383 -20.09 9.83 0.64
N PHE A 384 -19.48 8.65 0.76
CA PHE A 384 -19.01 7.86 -0.38
C PHE A 384 -19.75 6.53 -0.48
N PRO A 385 -19.99 6.01 -1.70
CA PRO A 385 -20.72 4.76 -1.89
C PRO A 385 -19.90 3.51 -1.56
N ASN A 386 -18.56 3.58 -1.66
CA ASN A 386 -17.65 2.47 -1.42
C ASN A 386 -16.21 2.95 -1.21
N LEU A 387 -15.34 2.03 -0.78
CA LEU A 387 -13.93 2.30 -0.47
C LEU A 387 -13.13 2.70 -1.72
N GLU A 388 -13.45 2.09 -2.86
CA GLU A 388 -12.76 2.34 -4.12
C GLU A 388 -12.89 3.80 -4.56
N VAL A 389 -14.11 4.35 -4.49
CA VAL A 389 -14.41 5.73 -4.88
C VAL A 389 -13.73 6.72 -3.93
N VAL A 390 -13.82 6.54 -2.61
CA VAL A 390 -13.18 7.46 -1.66
C VAL A 390 -11.65 7.44 -1.78
N VAL A 391 -11.05 6.29 -2.06
CA VAL A 391 -9.59 6.19 -2.21
C VAL A 391 -9.13 6.89 -3.48
N ALA A 392 -9.80 6.64 -4.62
CA ALA A 392 -9.51 7.35 -5.86
C ALA A 392 -9.66 8.88 -5.68
N TRP A 393 -10.72 9.32 -5.02
CA TRP A 393 -10.99 10.74 -4.75
C TRP A 393 -9.95 11.38 -3.84
N THR A 394 -9.64 10.76 -2.70
CA THR A 394 -8.69 11.32 -1.71
C THR A 394 -7.25 11.29 -2.21
N TYR A 395 -6.88 10.31 -3.05
CA TYR A 395 -5.56 10.27 -3.68
C TYR A 395 -5.45 11.31 -4.79
N TYR A 396 -6.49 11.50 -5.61
CA TYR A 396 -6.57 12.61 -6.55
C TYR A 396 -6.36 13.95 -5.85
N LEU A 397 -7.10 14.24 -4.79
CA LEU A 397 -6.96 15.49 -4.03
C LEU A 397 -5.56 15.63 -3.44
N SER A 398 -4.99 14.53 -2.92
CA SER A 398 -3.62 14.55 -2.40
C SER A 398 -2.60 14.90 -3.50
N PHE A 399 -2.71 14.30 -4.69
CA PHE A 399 -1.82 14.58 -5.81
C PHE A 399 -1.97 16.00 -6.33
N LYS A 400 -3.22 16.50 -6.40
CA LYS A 400 -3.52 17.89 -6.73
C LYS A 400 -2.86 18.86 -5.74
N ILE A 401 -3.01 18.62 -4.44
CA ILE A 401 -2.42 19.45 -3.37
C ILE A 401 -0.89 19.51 -3.50
N HIS A 402 -0.22 18.37 -3.68
CA HIS A 402 1.25 18.36 -3.90
C HIS A 402 1.67 19.07 -5.18
N THR A 403 0.85 18.99 -6.23
CA THR A 403 1.09 19.71 -7.49
C THR A 403 0.99 21.22 -7.29
N LEU A 404 -0.06 21.69 -6.60
CA LEU A 404 -0.24 23.09 -6.25
C LEU A 404 0.87 23.62 -5.33
N ASP A 405 1.26 22.84 -4.31
CA ASP A 405 2.39 23.17 -3.43
C ASP A 405 3.69 23.34 -4.22
N THR A 406 3.96 22.41 -5.14
CA THR A 406 5.13 22.46 -6.02
C THR A 406 5.05 23.66 -6.97
N TYR A 407 3.87 23.95 -7.53
CA TYR A 407 3.63 25.11 -8.39
C TYR A 407 3.95 26.41 -7.66
N LEU A 408 3.41 26.59 -6.45
CA LEU A 408 3.70 27.75 -5.61
C LEU A 408 5.19 27.92 -5.37
N SER A 409 5.89 26.85 -5.01
CA SER A 409 7.35 26.92 -4.81
C SER A 409 8.12 27.26 -6.08
N VAL A 410 7.74 26.75 -7.25
CA VAL A 410 8.39 27.14 -8.52
C VAL A 410 8.14 28.62 -8.81
N ILE A 411 6.91 29.12 -8.64
CA ILE A 411 6.59 30.54 -8.84
C ILE A 411 7.43 31.42 -7.92
N GLU A 412 7.46 31.10 -6.63
CA GLU A 412 8.22 31.86 -5.63
C GLU A 412 9.71 31.94 -6.02
N HIS A 413 10.29 30.84 -6.52
CA HIS A 413 11.65 30.85 -7.05
C HIS A 413 11.80 31.70 -8.32
N VAL A 414 10.89 31.60 -9.28
CA VAL A 414 10.93 32.43 -10.50
C VAL A 414 10.90 33.92 -10.16
N THR A 415 10.02 34.33 -9.24
CA THR A 415 9.91 35.72 -8.78
C THR A 415 11.21 36.18 -8.13
N LEU A 416 11.78 35.38 -7.22
CA LEU A 416 13.06 35.70 -6.56
C LEU A 416 14.22 35.85 -7.56
N ILE A 417 14.29 34.97 -8.57
CA ILE A 417 15.32 35.02 -9.61
C ILE A 417 15.16 36.27 -10.47
N GLN A 418 13.93 36.54 -10.93
CA GLN A 418 13.64 37.72 -11.73
C GLN A 418 13.99 39.00 -11.00
N GLU A 419 13.57 39.15 -9.73
CA GLU A 419 13.93 40.30 -8.89
C GLU A 419 15.46 40.46 -8.77
N SER A 420 16.18 39.35 -8.57
CA SER A 420 17.65 39.38 -8.48
C SER A 420 18.33 39.80 -9.78
N LEU A 421 17.82 39.40 -10.94
CA LEU A 421 18.35 39.77 -12.25
C LEU A 421 18.04 41.23 -12.60
N THR A 422 16.82 41.70 -12.34
CA THR A 422 16.45 43.10 -12.56
C THR A 422 17.20 44.06 -11.64
N ASN A 423 17.53 43.66 -10.41
CA ASN A 423 18.38 44.44 -9.51
C ASN A 423 19.85 44.55 -9.99
N ILE A 424 20.28 43.69 -10.90
CA ILE A 424 21.61 43.74 -11.53
C ILE A 424 21.58 44.60 -12.81
N GLU A 425 20.47 44.64 -13.54
CA GLU A 425 20.36 45.33 -14.84
C GLU A 425 19.76 46.75 -14.79
N PHE A 426 18.98 47.11 -13.76
CA PHE A 426 18.31 48.42 -13.71
C PHE A 426 18.93 49.41 -12.72
N ALA A 427 19.93 50.15 -13.21
CA ALA A 427 20.21 51.52 -12.80
C ALA A 427 19.52 52.58 -13.69
N VAL A 428 18.78 52.19 -14.75
CA VAL A 428 18.14 53.15 -15.68
C VAL A 428 16.83 52.61 -16.29
N ASP A 429 15.74 53.34 -16.02
CA ASP A 429 14.46 53.51 -16.75
C ASP A 429 13.20 52.61 -16.53
N SER A 430 12.12 53.34 -16.21
CA SER A 430 10.66 53.07 -16.35
C SER A 430 9.93 52.15 -15.34
N PRO A 431 9.27 52.73 -14.30
CA PRO A 431 8.51 51.99 -13.28
C PRO A 431 7.14 51.41 -13.76
N ASP A 432 6.55 51.93 -14.83
CA ASP A 432 5.11 51.68 -15.12
C ASP A 432 4.79 50.28 -15.67
N THR A 433 5.74 49.57 -16.29
CA THR A 433 5.52 48.20 -16.83
C THR A 433 5.80 47.09 -15.81
N HIS A 434 6.66 47.35 -14.83
CA HIS A 434 7.03 46.38 -13.79
C HIS A 434 5.89 46.15 -12.79
N ASP A 435 5.17 47.22 -12.45
CA ASP A 435 4.04 47.16 -11.50
C ASP A 435 2.87 46.31 -12.04
N ALA A 436 2.58 46.39 -13.34
CA ALA A 436 1.47 45.64 -13.96
C ALA A 436 1.76 44.12 -14.05
N GLN A 437 3.01 43.72 -14.28
CA GLN A 437 3.40 42.30 -14.35
C GLN A 437 3.52 41.67 -12.95
N SER A 438 4.05 42.42 -11.97
CA SER A 438 4.08 42.04 -10.56
C SER A 438 2.67 41.85 -10.00
N CYS A 439 1.75 42.77 -10.30
CA CYS A 439 0.35 42.68 -9.85
C CYS A 439 -0.35 41.40 -10.36
N LYS A 440 -0.21 41.06 -11.65
CA LYS A 440 -0.76 39.82 -12.24
C LYS A 440 -0.19 38.55 -11.62
N MET A 441 1.10 38.55 -11.27
CA MET A 441 1.75 37.39 -10.64
C MET A 441 1.26 37.20 -9.20
N ASN A 442 1.11 38.29 -8.45
CA ASN A 442 0.55 38.27 -7.09
C ASN A 442 -0.91 37.79 -7.06
N GLU A 443 -1.74 38.22 -8.01
CA GLU A 443 -3.11 37.70 -8.18
C GLU A 443 -3.11 36.19 -8.43
N LYS A 444 -2.23 35.71 -9.31
CA LYS A 444 -2.11 34.27 -9.62
C LYS A 444 -1.66 33.46 -8.39
N ILE A 445 -0.69 33.97 -7.62
CA ILE A 445 -0.26 33.35 -6.36
C ILE A 445 -1.43 33.28 -5.37
N GLY A 446 -2.20 34.36 -5.24
CA GLY A 446 -3.38 34.42 -4.38
C GLY A 446 -4.42 33.35 -4.74
N LEU A 447 -4.73 33.20 -6.04
CA LEU A 447 -5.66 32.19 -6.54
C LEU A 447 -5.16 30.77 -6.26
N LEU A 448 -3.88 30.47 -6.52
CA LEU A 448 -3.30 29.16 -6.26
C LEU A 448 -3.28 28.81 -4.76
N ARG A 449 -3.01 29.78 -3.89
CA ARG A 449 -3.06 29.59 -2.43
C ARG A 449 -4.48 29.33 -1.94
N SER A 450 -5.48 30.03 -2.48
CA SER A 450 -6.89 29.72 -2.19
C SER A 450 -7.22 28.30 -2.63
N GLU A 451 -6.88 27.93 -3.87
CA GLU A 451 -7.16 26.60 -4.41
C GLU A 451 -6.48 25.48 -3.60
N LEU A 452 -5.26 25.71 -3.10
CA LEU A 452 -4.55 24.78 -2.21
C LEU A 452 -5.33 24.56 -0.90
N VAL A 453 -5.75 25.64 -0.25
CA VAL A 453 -6.49 25.59 1.01
C VAL A 453 -7.86 24.94 0.80
N ASP A 454 -8.58 25.33 -0.25
CA ASP A 454 -9.91 24.79 -0.58
C ASP A 454 -9.84 23.30 -0.93
N SER A 455 -8.84 22.89 -1.72
CA SER A 455 -8.60 21.47 -2.02
C SER A 455 -8.25 20.68 -0.75
N THR A 456 -7.52 21.29 0.20
CA THR A 456 -7.18 20.67 1.48
C THR A 456 -8.40 20.55 2.39
N LYS A 457 -9.27 21.57 2.46
CA LYS A 457 -10.55 21.51 3.17
C LYS A 457 -11.44 20.38 2.61
N LEU A 458 -11.53 20.28 1.29
CA LEU A 458 -12.28 19.22 0.60
C LEU A 458 -11.69 17.83 0.89
N LEU A 459 -10.37 17.71 0.96
CA LEU A 459 -9.70 16.47 1.35
C LEU A 459 -10.08 16.08 2.78
N LEU A 460 -9.99 17.00 3.74
CA LEU A 460 -10.31 16.74 5.15
C LEU A 460 -11.77 16.30 5.33
N ARG A 461 -12.71 16.94 4.62
CA ARG A 461 -14.14 16.56 4.60
C ARG A 461 -14.40 15.17 4.02
N SER A 462 -13.43 14.58 3.31
CA SER A 462 -13.53 13.25 2.73
C SER A 462 -13.02 12.14 3.65
N LEU A 463 -12.22 12.48 4.67
CA LEU A 463 -11.54 11.49 5.53
C LEU A 463 -12.41 10.79 6.58
N PRO A 464 -13.53 11.34 7.08
CA PRO A 464 -14.37 10.67 8.07
C PRO A 464 -14.83 9.28 7.65
N TYR A 465 -15.02 9.03 6.35
CA TYR A 465 -15.39 7.72 5.81
C TYR A 465 -14.45 6.60 6.28
N PHE A 466 -13.14 6.84 6.39
CA PHE A 466 -12.19 5.81 6.80
C PHE A 466 -12.33 5.35 8.27
N SER A 467 -13.13 6.07 9.06
CA SER A 467 -13.46 5.67 10.44
C SER A 467 -14.68 4.75 10.51
N GLU A 468 -15.35 4.47 9.38
CA GLU A 468 -16.54 3.62 9.35
C GLU A 468 -16.23 2.15 9.71
N SER A 469 -17.22 1.49 10.31
CA SER A 469 -17.15 0.06 10.58
C SER A 469 -17.24 -0.74 9.27
N GLY A 470 -16.48 -1.84 9.15
CA GLY A 470 -16.57 -2.75 7.99
C GLY A 470 -15.51 -2.55 6.89
N LEU A 471 -14.62 -1.56 7.03
CA LEU A 471 -13.55 -1.29 6.04
C LEU A 471 -12.33 -2.22 6.13
N GLY A 472 -12.28 -3.11 7.14
CA GLY A 472 -11.10 -3.91 7.45
C GLY A 472 -9.91 -3.08 7.92
N HIS A 473 -8.80 -3.75 8.27
CA HIS A 473 -7.57 -3.06 8.72
C HIS A 473 -6.94 -2.19 7.64
N ILE A 474 -6.95 -2.66 6.39
CA ILE A 474 -6.35 -1.92 5.27
C ILE A 474 -7.15 -0.65 5.01
N GLY A 475 -8.48 -0.75 4.87
CA GLY A 475 -9.32 0.40 4.59
C GLY A 475 -9.14 1.52 5.62
N ARG A 476 -9.13 1.19 6.92
CA ARG A 476 -8.88 2.17 8.00
C ARG A 476 -7.47 2.77 7.97
N SER A 477 -6.50 2.04 7.44
CA SER A 477 -5.11 2.51 7.35
C SER A 477 -4.88 3.47 6.18
N LEU A 478 -5.68 3.40 5.12
CA LEU A 478 -5.49 4.25 3.93
C LEU A 478 -5.66 5.75 4.21
N VAL A 479 -6.32 6.13 5.31
CA VAL A 479 -6.46 7.54 5.75
C VAL A 479 -5.13 8.22 6.05
N ALA A 480 -4.07 7.47 6.37
CA ALA A 480 -2.83 8.07 6.85
C ALA A 480 -2.15 8.94 5.79
N PHE A 481 -2.22 8.56 4.52
CA PHE A 481 -1.59 9.28 3.43
C PHE A 481 -2.25 10.63 3.11
N PRO A 482 -3.57 10.71 2.89
CA PRO A 482 -4.22 11.99 2.67
C PRO A 482 -4.17 12.88 3.91
N LEU A 483 -4.21 12.30 5.12
CA LEU A 483 -4.05 13.07 6.36
C LEU A 483 -2.66 13.71 6.47
N GLU A 484 -1.61 12.96 6.17
CA GLU A 484 -0.23 13.49 6.14
C GLU A 484 -0.07 14.58 5.07
N THR A 485 -0.73 14.42 3.92
CA THR A 485 -0.74 15.42 2.85
C THR A 485 -1.38 16.73 3.30
N ALA A 486 -2.60 16.66 3.88
CA ALA A 486 -3.29 17.83 4.41
C ALA A 486 -2.46 18.55 5.49
N LYS A 487 -1.91 17.80 6.45
CA LYS A 487 -1.05 18.33 7.52
C LYS A 487 0.14 19.10 6.95
N ARG A 488 0.84 18.52 5.96
CA ARG A 488 2.01 19.15 5.34
C ARG A 488 1.65 20.41 4.57
N ALA A 489 0.62 20.35 3.72
CA ALA A 489 0.20 21.49 2.92
C ALA A 489 -0.19 22.69 3.79
N LEU A 490 -0.97 22.46 4.86
CA LEU A 490 -1.35 23.51 5.81
C LEU A 490 -0.15 24.08 6.57
N THR A 491 0.78 23.22 7.00
CA THR A 491 2.01 23.67 7.70
C THR A 491 2.89 24.52 6.78
N GLN A 492 3.08 24.10 5.53
CA GLN A 492 3.86 24.83 4.54
C GLN A 492 3.19 26.16 4.15
N GLU A 493 1.86 26.17 4.01
CA GLU A 493 1.13 27.40 3.73
C GLU A 493 1.16 28.38 4.91
N PHE A 494 1.11 27.87 6.15
CA PHE A 494 1.34 28.69 7.33
C PHE A 494 2.74 29.33 7.29
N GLU A 495 3.77 28.55 6.99
CA GLU A 495 5.15 29.02 6.87
C GLU A 495 5.27 30.10 5.78
N ARG A 496 4.66 29.91 4.60
CA ARG A 496 4.66 30.90 3.51
C ARG A 496 4.03 32.23 3.91
N ARG A 497 2.96 32.20 4.72
CA ARG A 497 2.23 33.41 5.11
C ARG A 497 2.81 34.11 6.35
N SER A 498 3.31 33.35 7.32
CA SER A 498 3.88 33.87 8.56
C SER A 498 5.38 34.17 8.49
N GLY A 499 6.10 33.50 7.59
CA GLY A 499 7.57 33.43 7.62
C GLY A 499 8.14 32.60 8.77
N LEU A 500 7.29 31.92 9.56
CA LEU A 500 7.69 31.14 10.73
C LEU A 500 7.65 29.64 10.43
N MET A 501 8.79 28.98 10.66
CA MET A 501 8.87 27.52 10.69
C MET A 501 8.47 27.00 12.08
N LEU A 502 7.25 26.49 12.20
CA LEU A 502 6.73 25.87 13.42
C LEU A 502 6.16 24.48 13.12
N PRO A 503 6.25 23.53 14.05
CA PRO A 503 5.57 22.25 13.89
C PRO A 503 4.06 22.43 14.00
N ALA A 504 3.29 21.59 13.30
CA ALA A 504 1.82 21.65 13.29
C ALA A 504 1.17 21.66 14.69
N SER A 505 1.78 20.96 15.66
CA SER A 505 1.31 20.94 17.06
C SER A 505 1.31 22.31 17.71
N ASP A 506 2.28 23.14 17.35
CA ASP A 506 2.51 24.44 17.99
C ASP A 506 1.68 25.51 17.28
N ILE A 507 1.50 25.38 15.95
CA ILE A 507 0.63 26.25 15.15
C ILE A 507 -0.81 26.23 15.68
N VAL A 508 -1.35 25.05 16.02
CA VAL A 508 -2.71 24.89 16.54
C VAL A 508 -2.92 25.59 17.90
N LEU A 509 -1.84 25.90 18.63
CA LEU A 509 -1.89 26.57 19.93
C LEU A 509 -1.75 28.10 19.83
N LEU A 510 -1.52 28.63 18.63
CA LEU A 510 -1.37 30.07 18.42
C LEU A 510 -2.74 30.76 18.51
N ASN A 511 -2.88 31.67 19.47
CA ASN A 511 -3.94 32.67 19.46
C ASN A 511 -3.49 33.84 18.58
N LEU A 512 -3.72 33.72 17.27
CA LEU A 512 -3.56 34.85 16.35
C LEU A 512 -4.83 35.69 16.36
N SER A 513 -4.69 37.01 16.51
CA SER A 513 -5.80 37.97 16.39
C SER A 513 -6.25 38.20 14.95
N ASP A 514 -5.51 37.66 13.98
CA ASP A 514 -5.66 37.97 12.57
C ASP A 514 -6.34 36.82 11.80
N ASN A 515 -7.45 37.14 11.14
CA ASN A 515 -8.28 36.18 10.39
C ASN A 515 -7.56 35.46 9.23
N TRP A 516 -6.36 35.88 8.82
CA TRP A 516 -5.70 35.32 7.63
C TRP A 516 -5.22 33.87 7.82
N ALA A 517 -5.02 33.44 9.07
CA ALA A 517 -4.51 32.11 9.44
C ALA A 517 -5.57 31.17 10.02
N GLU A 518 -6.79 31.67 10.28
CA GLU A 518 -7.85 30.95 10.98
C GLU A 518 -8.18 29.63 10.27
N ASP A 519 -8.39 29.69 8.94
CA ASP A 519 -8.62 28.52 8.09
C ASP A 519 -7.53 27.44 8.20
N ILE A 520 -6.27 27.85 8.38
CA ILE A 520 -5.13 26.93 8.46
C ILE A 520 -5.08 26.27 9.84
N ILE A 521 -5.28 27.07 10.90
CA ILE A 521 -5.32 26.59 12.29
C ILE A 521 -6.47 25.60 12.47
N ASP A 522 -7.66 25.94 11.96
CA ASP A 522 -8.84 25.07 12.01
C ASP A 522 -8.60 23.77 11.23
N GLY A 523 -8.02 23.85 10.03
CA GLY A 523 -7.66 22.67 9.25
C GLY A 523 -6.68 21.75 9.99
N LEU A 524 -5.68 22.30 10.68
CA LEU A 524 -4.72 21.53 11.48
C LEU A 524 -5.37 20.93 12.74
N ALA A 525 -6.32 21.63 13.36
CA ALA A 525 -7.13 21.09 14.46
C ALA A 525 -7.99 19.91 13.99
N VAL A 526 -8.61 20.01 12.81
CA VAL A 526 -9.35 18.91 12.16
C VAL A 526 -8.42 17.73 11.87
N CYS A 527 -7.20 17.98 11.36
CA CYS A 527 -6.21 16.91 11.16
C CYS A 527 -5.93 16.14 12.45
N LYS A 528 -5.76 16.85 13.57
CA LYS A 528 -5.52 16.25 14.89
C LYS A 528 -6.71 15.40 15.35
N GLN A 529 -7.93 15.88 15.13
CA GLN A 529 -9.15 15.14 15.47
C GLN A 529 -9.29 13.87 14.64
N ILE A 530 -9.05 13.93 13.32
CA ILE A 530 -9.12 12.77 12.42
C ILE A 530 -8.05 11.74 12.81
N ALA A 531 -6.83 12.18 13.15
CA ALA A 531 -5.78 11.28 13.64
C ALA A 531 -6.22 10.53 14.91
N ALA A 532 -6.81 11.24 15.87
CA ALA A 532 -7.32 10.61 17.10
C ALA A 532 -8.44 9.60 16.82
N ASN A 533 -9.36 9.93 15.90
CA ASN A 533 -10.42 9.00 15.48
C ASN A 533 -9.85 7.76 14.77
N ALA A 534 -8.85 7.95 13.90
CA ALA A 534 -8.17 6.85 13.21
C ALA A 534 -7.51 5.90 14.21
N ILE A 535 -6.82 6.42 15.23
CA ILE A 535 -6.25 5.62 16.33
C ILE A 535 -7.35 4.84 17.06
N ALA A 536 -8.44 5.50 17.45
CA ALA A 536 -9.56 4.87 18.14
C ALA A 536 -10.24 3.77 17.30
N SER A 537 -10.24 3.92 15.97
CA SER A 537 -10.77 2.92 15.03
C SER A 537 -9.83 1.73 14.79
N GLY A 538 -8.61 1.74 15.35
CA GLY A 538 -7.62 0.67 15.19
C GLY A 538 -6.74 0.82 13.96
N CYS A 539 -6.49 2.04 13.48
CA CYS A 539 -5.53 2.29 12.40
C CYS A 539 -4.10 1.96 12.86
N ALA A 540 -3.46 1.01 12.19
CA ALA A 540 -2.12 0.51 12.53
C ALA A 540 -0.99 1.53 12.25
N LEU A 541 -1.28 2.64 11.55
CA LEU A 541 -0.31 3.66 11.14
C LEU A 541 -0.12 4.79 12.15
N PHE A 542 -0.98 4.88 13.16
CA PHE A 542 -0.96 5.96 14.16
C PHE A 542 -0.76 5.46 15.60
N SER A 543 -0.50 4.16 15.79
CA SER A 543 -0.40 3.53 17.10
C SER A 543 1.01 3.57 17.72
N GLY A 544 1.87 4.49 17.27
CA GLY A 544 3.27 4.65 17.70
C GLY A 544 3.51 5.88 18.54
#